data_AF-A0A4P8WL95-F1
#
_entry.id   AF-A0A4P8WL95-F1
#
_cell.length_a   1.000
_cell.length_b   1.000
_cell.length_c   1.000
_cell.angle_alpha   90.00
_cell.angle_beta   90.00
_cell.angle_gamma   90.00
#
_symmetry.space_group_name_H-M   'P 1'
#
loop_
_entity.id
_entity.type
_entity.pdbx_description
1 polymer ?
#
loop_
_entity_poly.entity_id
_entity_poly.type
_entity_poly.pdbx_seq_one_letter_code
_entity_poly.pdbx_strand_id
1 'polypeptide(L)' 'MALNKLRKLDRSSAGVTLPKDDLRLEGLLDEDGDLEGEHHVHIRHVDDGEWSLTLVDEIDDQSKPPKQGV' A
#
# COMPACT_ATOMS: atom_id res chain seq x y z
N MET A 1 -9.62 1.37 16.11
CA MET A 1 -10.44 1.14 14.90
C MET A 1 -10.83 2.49 14.33
N ALA A 2 -10.29 2.84 13.16
CA ALA A 2 -10.71 4.02 12.43
C ALA A 2 -11.62 3.58 11.27
N LEU A 3 -12.88 4.03 11.27
CA LEU A 3 -13.76 3.86 10.12
C LEU A 3 -13.42 4.97 9.11
N ASN A 4 -12.71 4.63 8.05
CA ASN A 4 -12.37 5.58 6.99
C ASN A 4 -13.40 5.53 5.87
N LYS A 5 -13.75 6.70 5.34
CA LYS A 5 -14.70 6.84 4.24
C LYS A 5 -14.04 6.42 2.92
N LEU A 6 -14.71 5.58 2.14
CA LEU A 6 -14.35 5.33 0.74
C LEU A 6 -14.57 6.61 -0.08
N ARG A 7 -13.55 7.06 -0.80
CA ARG A 7 -13.56 8.29 -1.59
C ARG A 7 -13.33 7.96 -3.06
N LYS A 8 -14.06 8.64 -3.94
CA LYS A 8 -13.76 8.63 -5.37
C LYS A 8 -12.44 9.35 -5.60
N LEU A 9 -11.50 8.71 -6.30
CA LEU A 9 -10.23 9.32 -6.69
C LEU A 9 -10.30 9.78 -8.15
N ASP A 10 -10.73 8.90 -9.05
CA ASP A 10 -10.92 9.21 -10.47
C ASP A 10 -12.17 8.53 -11.07
N ARG A 11 -12.21 8.34 -12.40
CA ARG A 11 -13.34 7.72 -13.12
C ARG A 11 -13.47 6.22 -12.88
N SER A 12 -12.37 5.55 -12.57
CA SER A 12 -12.24 4.10 -12.44
C SER A 12 -11.73 3.64 -11.08
N SER A 13 -11.32 4.56 -10.19
CA SER A 13 -10.77 4.21 -8.89
C SER A 13 -11.45 4.91 -7.70
N ALA A 14 -11.45 4.20 -6.59
CA ALA A 14 -11.80 4.70 -5.27
C ALA A 14 -10.68 4.31 -4.29
N GLY A 15 -10.57 5.05 -3.19
CA GLY A 15 -9.56 4.82 -2.17
C GLY A 15 -10.03 5.12 -0.77
N VAL A 16 -9.31 4.58 0.20
CA VAL A 16 -9.46 4.87 1.63
C VAL A 16 -8.18 5.55 2.13
N THR A 17 -8.32 6.42 3.13
CA THR A 17 -7.17 7.06 3.76
C THR A 17 -6.65 6.19 4.88
N LEU A 18 -5.35 5.93 4.89
CA LEU A 18 -4.65 5.34 6.04
C LEU A 18 -4.25 6.46 7.02
N PRO A 19 -4.45 6.29 8.34
CA PRO A 19 -3.99 7.25 9.33
C PRO A 19 -2.47 7.45 9.27
N LYS A 20 -1.99 8.69 9.37
CA LYS A 20 -0.54 8.99 9.38
C LYS A 20 0.20 8.29 10.52
N ASP A 21 -0.45 8.11 11.67
CA ASP A 21 0.17 7.43 12.81
C ASP A 21 0.48 5.96 12.51
N ASP A 22 -0.41 5.26 11.78
CA ASP A 22 -0.18 3.89 11.35
C ASP A 22 0.98 3.82 10.35
N LEU A 23 1.04 4.75 9.40
CA LEU A 23 2.15 4.84 8.42
C LEU A 23 3.50 5.15 9.08
N ARG A 24 3.49 5.98 10.15
CA ARG A 24 4.69 6.31 10.91
C ARG A 24 5.24 5.09 11.66
N LEU A 25 4.37 4.23 12.20
CA LEU A 25 4.79 2.99 12.87
C LEU A 25 5.53 2.04 11.91
N GLU A 26 5.12 2.04 10.64
CA GLU A 26 5.75 1.26 9.57
C GLU A 26 6.97 1.96 8.94
N GLY A 27 7.37 3.15 9.44
CA GLY A 27 8.52 3.89 8.93
C GLY A 27 8.36 4.44 7.51
N LEU A 28 7.11 4.63 7.06
CA LEU A 28 6.81 5.09 5.70
C LEU A 28 6.78 6.62 5.56
N LEU A 29 6.87 7.33 6.68
CA LEU A 29 6.81 8.79 6.73
C LEU A 29 8.14 9.36 7.24
N ASP A 30 8.55 10.48 6.67
CA ASP A 30 9.66 11.29 7.15
C ASP A 30 9.29 12.10 8.44
N GLU A 31 10.24 12.93 8.90
CA GLU A 31 10.07 13.77 10.09
C GLU A 31 8.95 14.82 9.95
N ASP A 32 8.66 15.25 8.72
CA ASP A 32 7.59 16.20 8.39
C ASP A 32 6.22 15.50 8.21
N GLY A 33 6.23 14.16 8.16
CA GLY A 33 5.07 13.30 8.04
C GLY A 33 4.61 13.11 6.60
N ASP A 34 5.50 13.31 5.63
CA ASP A 34 5.28 13.03 4.21
C ASP A 34 5.86 11.65 3.84
N LEU A 35 5.34 11.05 2.77
CA LEU A 35 5.80 9.73 2.32
C LEU A 35 7.23 9.82 1.79
N GLU A 36 8.13 8.99 2.30
CA GLU A 36 9.54 9.00 1.92
C GLU A 36 9.86 7.87 0.93
N GLY A 37 10.16 8.21 -0.32
CA GLY A 37 10.54 7.23 -1.35
C GLY A 37 9.36 6.58 -2.07
N GLU A 38 9.61 5.41 -2.68
CA GLU A 38 8.60 4.65 -3.41
C GLU A 38 8.12 3.46 -2.57
N HIS A 39 6.85 3.47 -2.22
CA HIS A 39 6.21 2.39 -1.47
C HIS A 39 5.06 1.78 -2.28
N HIS A 40 4.97 0.47 -2.24
CA HIS A 40 3.93 -0.27 -2.94
C HIS A 40 3.16 -1.16 -1.97
N VAL A 41 1.85 -1.21 -2.16
CA VAL A 41 0.98 -2.12 -1.42
C VAL A 41 0.31 -3.09 -2.37
N HIS A 42 0.35 -4.38 -2.03
CA HIS A 42 -0.46 -5.38 -2.68
C HIS A 42 -1.86 -5.37 -2.04
N ILE A 43 -2.89 -5.16 -2.86
CA ILE A 43 -4.29 -5.16 -2.42
C ILE A 43 -4.96 -6.45 -2.91
N ARG A 44 -5.48 -7.24 -1.98
CA ARG A 44 -6.19 -8.48 -2.29
C ARG A 44 -7.60 -8.45 -1.71
N HIS A 45 -8.60 -8.74 -2.54
CA HIS A 45 -9.95 -9.01 -2.05
C HIS A 45 -9.98 -10.39 -1.40
N VAL A 46 -10.47 -10.46 -0.16
CA VAL A 46 -10.48 -11.70 0.64
C VAL A 46 -11.86 -12.35 0.53
N ASP A 47 -12.92 -11.70 1.03
CA ASP A 47 -14.34 -12.06 0.92
C ASP A 47 -15.23 -10.93 1.49
N ASP A 48 -16.56 -11.00 1.34
CA ASP A 48 -17.55 -10.16 2.05
C ASP A 48 -17.28 -8.64 2.17
N GLY A 49 -16.60 -8.03 1.19
CA GLY A 49 -16.21 -6.61 1.25
C GLY A 49 -15.01 -6.33 2.15
N GLU A 50 -14.19 -7.35 2.40
CA GLU A 50 -12.90 -7.30 3.06
C GLU A 50 -11.77 -7.32 2.02
N TRP A 51 -10.80 -6.44 2.25
CA TRP A 51 -9.56 -6.39 1.52
C TRP A 51 -8.39 -6.48 2.50
N SER A 52 -7.38 -7.27 2.14
CA SER A 52 -6.09 -7.23 2.80
C SER A 52 -5.14 -6.33 2.02
N LEU A 53 -4.37 -5.53 2.76
CA LEU A 53 -3.31 -4.69 2.23
C LEU A 53 -1.98 -5.18 2.84
N THR A 54 -0.95 -5.29 2.01
CA THR A 54 0.39 -5.71 2.46
C THR A 54 1.43 -4.83 1.81
N LEU A 55 2.29 -4.20 2.62
CA LEU A 55 3.45 -3.44 2.13
C LEU A 55 4.42 -4.40 1.44
N VAL A 56 5.02 -3.95 0.34
CA VAL A 56 5.97 -4.73 -0.46
C VAL A 56 7.33 -4.01 -0.45
N ASP A 57 8.36 -4.70 0.02
CA ASP A 57 9.73 -4.14 0.15
C ASP A 57 10.43 -4.00 -1.22
N GLU A 58 10.15 -4.90 -2.15
CA GLU A 58 10.63 -4.85 -3.54
C GLU A 58 9.52 -5.35 -4.46
N ILE A 59 9.11 -4.54 -5.46
CA ILE A 59 8.39 -5.10 -6.59
C ILE A 59 9.42 -5.90 -7.40
N ASP A 60 9.45 -7.21 -7.17
CA ASP A 60 10.11 -8.10 -8.11
C ASP A 60 9.30 -8.03 -9.41
N ASP A 61 9.87 -7.31 -10.37
CA ASP A 61 9.29 -7.14 -11.69
C ASP A 61 9.18 -8.54 -12.32
N GLN A 62 8.00 -9.16 -12.25
CA GLN A 62 7.75 -10.49 -12.79
C GLN A 62 7.90 -10.55 -14.33
N SER A 63 8.09 -9.40 -15.00
CA SER A 63 8.49 -9.37 -16.41
C SER A 63 10.00 -9.59 -16.62
N LYS A 64 10.80 -9.55 -15.55
CA LYS A 64 12.21 -9.97 -15.55
C LYS A 64 12.30 -11.46 -15.22
N PRO A 65 13.13 -12.22 -15.94
CA PRO A 65 13.33 -13.63 -15.63
C PRO A 65 13.88 -13.75 -14.19
N PRO A 66 13.50 -14.80 -13.45
CA PRO A 66 13.97 -15.01 -12.08
C PRO A 66 15.50 -14.98 -12.09
N LYS A 67 16.10 -14.19 -11.19
CA LYS A 67 17.55 -14.15 -11.02
C LYS A 67 18.00 -15.56 -10.68
N GLN A 68 18.59 -16.28 -11.66
CA GLN A 68 19.23 -17.56 -11.40
C GLN A 68 20.38 -17.31 -10.44
N GLY A 69 20.26 -17.85 -9.23
CA GLY A 69 21.32 -17.83 -8.22
C GLY A 69 22.55 -18.56 -8.73
N VAL A 70 23.72 -17.98 -8.42
CA VAL A 70 25.05 -18.56 -8.66
C VAL A 70 25.35 -19.61 -7.59
#